data_AF-A0A3D0S2I9-F1
#
_entry.id   AF-A0A3D0S2I9-F1
#
_cell.length_a   1.000
_cell.length_b   1.000
_cell.length_c   1.000
_cell.angle_alpha   90.00
_cell.angle_beta   90.00
_cell.angle_gamma   90.00
#
_symmetry.space_group_name_H-M   'P 1'
#
loop_
_entity.id
_entity.type
_entity.pdbx_description
1 polymer ?
#
loop_
_entity_poly.entity_id
_entity_poly.type
_entity_poly.pdbx_seq_one_letter_code
_entity_poly.pdbx_strand_id
1 'polypeptide(L)'
;MGLFKRSDTVRAKKIGAHARYVDEDIQRVDLKITSTDGETATVDLSLDQTRQLVIDLTNAYGACRPSLLDQKQIDRITSFFGMR
;
A
#
# COMPACT_ATOMS: atom_id res chain seq x y z
N MET A 1 0.66 19.66 20.63
CA MET A 1 -0.16 19.13 19.53
C MET A 1 0.29 19.79 18.24
N GLY A 2 1.08 19.07 17.43
CA GLY A 2 1.70 19.62 16.23
C GLY A 2 0.70 19.71 15.09
N LEU A 3 0.60 20.91 14.50
CA LEU A 3 -0.08 21.19 13.25
C LEU A 3 0.57 20.35 12.14
N PHE A 4 -0.06 19.24 11.77
CA PHE A 4 0.26 18.57 10.51
C PHE A 4 -0.13 19.53 9.38
N LYS A 5 0.86 20.21 8.81
CA LYS A 5 0.70 21.00 7.58
C LYS A 5 0.12 20.07 6.51
N ARG A 6 -1.12 20.36 6.11
CA ARG A 6 -1.73 19.79 4.92
C ARG A 6 -0.84 20.12 3.71
N SER A 7 -0.36 19.08 3.04
CA SER A 7 0.17 19.11 1.67
C SER A 7 1.59 19.64 1.47
N ASP A 8 2.58 19.06 2.13
CA ASP A 8 3.81 18.72 1.40
C ASP A 8 3.58 17.32 0.83
N THR A 9 3.59 17.19 -0.49
CA THR A 9 3.47 15.89 -1.15
C THR A 9 4.70 15.10 -0.74
N VAL A 10 4.55 14.18 0.22
CA VAL A 10 5.67 13.34 0.68
C VAL A 10 6.12 12.50 -0.52
N ARG A 11 7.25 12.91 -1.12
CA ARG A 11 7.85 12.18 -2.24
C ARG A 11 8.67 11.05 -1.65
N ALA A 12 8.23 9.82 -1.89
CA ALA A 12 9.01 8.65 -1.59
C ALA A 12 10.13 8.51 -2.64
N LYS A 13 11.38 8.43 -2.17
CA LYS A 13 12.53 8.06 -3.00
C LYS A 13 12.60 6.55 -3.20
N LYS A 14 12.23 5.79 -2.17
CA LYS A 14 12.23 4.32 -2.20
C LYS A 14 11.09 3.80 -1.34
N ILE A 15 10.38 2.80 -1.87
CA ILE A 15 9.43 1.98 -1.13
C ILE A 15 9.95 0.55 -1.16
N GLY A 16 10.01 -0.09 0.00
CA GLY A 16 10.32 -1.50 0.15
C GLY A 16 9.23 -2.19 0.97
N ALA A 17 8.94 -3.43 0.64
CA ALA A 17 8.01 -4.27 1.39
C ALA A 17 8.72 -5.56 1.79
N HIS A 18 8.54 -6.00 3.03
CA HIS A 18 9.05 -7.26 3.52
C HIS A 18 7.93 -8.03 4.23
N ALA A 19 7.62 -9.23 3.74
CA ALA A 19 6.65 -10.11 4.37
C ALA A 19 7.35 -10.94 5.46
N ARG A 20 6.77 -10.98 6.65
CA ARG A 20 7.17 -11.84 7.76
C ARG A 20 6.26 -13.07 7.79
N TYR A 21 6.88 -14.23 7.63
CA TYR A 21 6.22 -15.53 7.58
C TYR A 21 6.27 -16.21 8.94
N VAL A 22 5.18 -16.90 9.29
CA VAL A 22 5.17 -17.90 10.36
C VAL A 22 4.66 -19.18 9.70
N ASP A 23 5.59 -20.12 9.49
CA ASP A 23 5.41 -21.28 8.61
C ASP A 23 5.21 -20.88 7.12
N GLU A 24 4.31 -21.54 6.39
CA GLU A 24 3.99 -21.22 4.99
C GLU A 24 3.11 -19.96 4.85
N ASP A 25 2.59 -19.43 5.95
CA ASP A 25 1.66 -18.29 5.95
C ASP A 25 2.35 -16.97 6.31
N ILE A 26 2.07 -15.91 5.54
CA ILE A 26 2.45 -14.54 5.88
C ILE A 26 1.64 -14.11 7.10
N GLN A 27 2.28 -13.58 8.15
CA GLN A 27 1.57 -12.97 9.28
C GLN A 27 1.52 -11.45 9.22
N ARG A 28 2.60 -10.82 8.75
CA ARG A 28 2.76 -9.36 8.75
C ARG A 28 3.53 -8.88 7.53
N VAL A 29 3.30 -7.63 7.15
CA VAL A 29 4.07 -6.96 6.10
C VAL A 29 4.64 -5.67 6.65
N ASP A 30 5.95 -5.54 6.59
CA ASP A 30 6.66 -4.33 7.00
C ASP A 30 6.89 -3.47 5.75
N LEU A 31 6.28 -2.29 5.71
CA LEU A 31 6.44 -1.32 4.65
C LEU A 31 7.46 -0.27 5.07
N LYS A 32 8.56 -0.21 4.34
CA LYS A 32 9.62 0.78 4.53
C LYS A 32 9.49 1.87 3.46
N ILE A 33 9.23 3.10 3.90
CA ILE A 33 9.12 4.28 3.04
C ILE A 33 10.28 5.20 3.37
N THR A 34 11.14 5.46 2.39
CA THR A 34 12.23 6.42 2.50
C THR A 34 11.88 7.67 1.70
N SER A 35 11.84 8.83 2.35
CA SER A 35 11.59 10.13 1.74
C SER A 35 12.79 10.58 0.89
N THR A 36 12.59 11.62 0.09
CA THR A 36 13.69 12.28 -0.65
C THR A 36 14.78 12.84 0.25
N ASP A 37 14.42 13.22 1.48
CA ASP A 37 15.33 13.81 2.46
C ASP A 37 16.14 12.74 3.23
N GLY A 38 15.90 11.45 2.91
CA GLY A 38 16.59 10.31 3.50
C GLY A 38 15.94 9.78 4.78
N GLU A 39 14.92 10.46 5.31
CA GLU A 39 14.12 9.98 6.43
C GLU A 39 13.40 8.69 6.05
N THR A 40 13.38 7.72 6.96
CA THR A 40 12.74 6.43 6.71
C THR A 40 11.70 6.14 7.78
N ALA A 41 10.47 5.90 7.34
CA ALA A 41 9.40 5.35 8.17
C ALA A 41 9.24 3.85 7.88
N THR A 42 9.01 3.06 8.92
CA THR A 42 8.61 1.65 8.80
C THR A 42 7.22 1.49 9.39
N VAL A 43 6.31 0.87 8.63
CA VAL A 43 4.93 0.62 9.03
C VAL A 43 4.70 -0.87 9.02
N ASP A 44 4.36 -1.41 10.19
CA ASP A 44 3.97 -2.81 10.32
C ASP A 44 2.47 -2.94 10.03
N LEU A 45 2.11 -3.72 9.02
CA LEU A 45 0.74 -4.01 8.66
C LEU A 45 0.36 -5.45 9.01
N SER A 46 -0.84 -5.63 9.56
CA SER A 46 -1.49 -6.94 9.60
C SER A 46 -1.87 -7.39 8.18
N LEU A 47 -2.24 -8.67 8.03
CA LEU A 47 -2.76 -9.18 6.77
C LEU A 47 -3.98 -8.42 6.27
N ASP A 48 -4.95 -8.15 7.14
CA ASP A 48 -6.17 -7.44 6.75
C ASP A 48 -5.90 -6.00 6.35
N GLN A 49 -4.98 -5.32 7.04
CA GLN A 49 -4.53 -3.98 6.65
C GLN A 49 -3.80 -4.00 5.30
N THR A 50 -3.00 -5.04 5.04
CA THR A 50 -2.29 -5.21 3.76
C THR A 50 -3.27 -5.46 2.62
N ARG A 51 -4.28 -6.32 2.83
CA ARG A 51 -5.35 -6.56 1.84
C ARG A 51 -6.10 -5.27 1.51
N GLN A 52 -6.51 -4.52 2.54
CA GLN A 52 -7.21 -3.26 2.36
C GLN A 52 -6.33 -2.24 1.60
N LEU A 53 -5.04 -2.14 1.93
CA LEU A 53 -4.12 -1.25 1.24
C LEU A 53 -4.00 -1.57 -0.25
N VAL A 54 -3.94 -2.85 -0.63
CA VAL A 54 -3.87 -3.25 -2.05
C VAL A 54 -5.16 -2.87 -2.79
N ILE A 55 -6.32 -3.04 -2.16
CA ILE A 55 -7.61 -2.62 -2.72
C ILE A 55 -7.63 -1.11 -2.94
N ASP A 56 -7.27 -0.32 -1.93
CA ASP A 56 -7.28 1.14 -1.99
C ASP A 56 -6.31 1.66 -3.07
N LEU A 57 -5.10 1.09 -3.15
CA LEU A 57 -4.12 1.45 -4.17
C LEU A 57 -4.59 1.07 -5.59
N THR A 58 -5.22 -0.09 -5.75
CA THR A 58 -5.77 -0.52 -7.05
C THR A 58 -6.86 0.44 -7.52
N ASN A 59 -7.78 0.81 -6.63
CA ASN A 59 -8.84 1.78 -6.90
C ASN A 59 -8.27 3.17 -7.26
N ALA A 60 -7.32 3.66 -6.46
CA ALA A 60 -6.67 4.94 -6.71
C ALA A 60 -5.91 4.95 -8.05
N TYR A 61 -5.19 3.87 -8.37
CA TYR A 61 -4.47 3.76 -9.62
C TYR A 61 -5.41 3.69 -10.82
N GLY A 62 -6.49 2.91 -10.74
CA GLY A 62 -7.54 2.87 -11.75
C GLY A 62 -8.15 4.24 -12.04
N ALA A 63 -8.43 5.02 -11.00
CA ALA A 63 -8.94 6.38 -11.13
C ALA A 63 -7.92 7.35 -11.76
N CYS A 64 -6.63 7.23 -11.41
CA CYS A 64 -5.59 8.14 -11.90
C CYS A 64 -4.98 7.75 -13.26
N ARG A 65 -5.04 6.46 -13.63
CA ARG A 65 -4.38 5.89 -14.82
C ARG A 65 -5.30 4.85 -15.50
N PRO A 66 -6.48 5.25 -16.01
CA PRO A 66 -7.46 4.31 -16.58
C PRO A 66 -6.97 3.56 -17.83
N SER A 67 -5.87 4.01 -18.47
CA SER A 67 -5.25 3.32 -19.59
C SER A 67 -4.38 2.11 -19.20
N LEU A 68 -4.04 1.97 -17.92
CA LEU A 68 -3.16 0.91 -17.41
C LEU A 68 -3.92 -0.20 -16.68
N LEU A 69 -5.09 0.13 -16.12
CA LEU A 69 -6.00 -0.83 -15.49
C LEU A 69 -7.42 -0.53 -15.93
N ASP A 70 -8.05 -1.48 -16.61
CA ASP A 70 -9.48 -1.40 -16.91
C ASP A 70 -10.32 -1.79 -15.68
N GLN A 71 -11.61 -1.43 -15.70
CA GLN A 71 -12.50 -1.69 -14.57
C GLN A 71 -12.63 -3.19 -14.24
N LYS A 72 -12.55 -4.08 -15.23
CA LYS A 72 -12.63 -5.53 -14.99
C LYS A 72 -11.39 -6.05 -14.26
N GLN A 73 -10.23 -5.50 -14.54
CA GLN A 73 -8.99 -5.80 -13.83
C GLN A 73 -9.03 -5.30 -12.39
N ILE A 74 -9.55 -4.09 -12.16
CA ILE A 74 -9.77 -3.53 -10.82
C ILE A 74 -10.73 -4.43 -10.03
N ASP A 75 -11.88 -4.78 -10.60
CA ASP A 75 -12.89 -5.62 -9.93
C ASP A 75 -12.33 -7.01 -9.60
N ARG A 76 -11.52 -7.60 -10.51
CA ARG A 76 -10.89 -8.90 -10.28
C ARG A 76 -9.87 -8.85 -9.14
N ILE A 77 -9.00 -7.85 -9.12
CA ILE A 77 -7.96 -7.70 -8.08
C ILE A 77 -8.64 -7.43 -6.73
N THR A 78 -9.57 -6.48 -6.68
CA THR A 78 -10.26 -6.12 -5.43
C THR A 78 -11.12 -7.27 -4.90
N SER A 79 -11.79 -8.03 -5.78
CA SER A 79 -12.51 -9.24 -5.38
C SER A 79 -11.59 -10.31 -4.81
N PHE A 80 -10.41 -10.54 -5.40
CA PHE A 80 -9.44 -11.51 -4.87
C PHE A 80 -9.01 -11.18 -3.44
N PHE A 81 -8.74 -9.91 -3.15
CA PHE A 81 -8.33 -9.46 -1.82
C PHE A 81 -9.50 -9.24 -0.85
N GLY A 82 -10.73 -9.10 -1.37
CA GLY A 82 -11.97 -8.94 -0.59
C GLY A 82 -12.72 -10.25 -0.31
N MET A 83 -12.28 -11.37 -0.87
CA MET A 83 -12.89 -12.67 -0.58
C MET A 83 -12.57 -13.12 0.85
N ARG A 84 -13.65 -13.40 1.58
CA ARG A 84 -13.70 -13.79 2.98
C ARG A 84 -14.12 -15.24 3.11
#